data_AF-A0A940NTB8-F1
#
_entry.id   AF-A0A940NTB8-F1
#
_cell.length_a   1.000
_cell.length_b   1.000
_cell.length_c   1.000
_cell.angle_alpha   90.00
_cell.angle_beta   90.00
_cell.angle_gamma   90.00
#
_symmetry.space_group_name_H-M   'P 1'
#
loop_
_entity.id
_entity.type
_entity.pdbx_description
1 polymer ?
#
loop_
_entity_poly.entity_id
_entity_poly.type
_entity_poly.pdbx_seq_one_letter_code
_entity_poly.pdbx_strand_id
1 'polypeptide(L)'
;MNDSMQNMLFLLHGAFLLVFGVVLSAAFADIRFSKTNLFILLGFCLFSGLLQTSVHLLWNSELIWTVYPLIAHLPLVVLLWRVFRRKIVVALMSVFTAYLCCQPCMWLGLIAFSLSNSELVQYLVHWVTLAALSVVILRVFAPYLAQIYRKDLRSALVFGIIPTAYYFFDYSMAVYTNLWMTGNRVVLEFLPFLLCVTFFLFCLVYYKEYEQKADAQRKEQMISISVQQQAKEVEIIKRSEQELRLMRHDMRMLLSTIALSVEENDRETALKLIHNNIDKVNATALRRFCTSPMVNYVLGDYAARFEQEGVAFDYAVEFEGLQIDETMFCSILSNALDNALNAQRELLPEQKKVELMLKNLGGKLLLSVRNQVKQVPL
;
A
#
# COMPACT_ATOMS: atom_id res chain seq x y z
N MET A 1 52.91 -16.91 -1.86
CA MET A 1 51.69 -17.46 -2.47
C MET A 1 52.05 -17.83 -3.90
N ASN A 2 51.72 -19.03 -4.41
CA ASN A 2 52.05 -19.36 -5.81
C ASN A 2 51.17 -18.53 -6.76
N ASP A 3 51.69 -18.17 -7.94
CA ASP A 3 51.01 -17.31 -8.93
C ASP A 3 49.62 -17.82 -9.33
N SER A 4 49.43 -19.14 -9.36
CA SER A 4 48.12 -19.76 -9.63
C SER A 4 47.08 -19.46 -8.55
N MET A 5 47.48 -19.40 -7.28
CA MET A 5 46.61 -19.07 -6.15
C MET A 5 46.26 -17.57 -6.15
N GLN A 6 47.21 -16.69 -6.50
CA GLN A 6 46.96 -15.26 -6.66
C GLN A 6 45.94 -14.98 -7.78
N ASN A 7 46.11 -15.61 -8.94
CA ASN A 7 45.17 -15.46 -10.05
C ASN A 7 43.76 -15.97 -9.70
N MET A 8 43.68 -17.10 -8.99
CA MET A 8 42.39 -17.64 -8.54
C MET A 8 41.68 -16.69 -7.56
N LEU A 9 42.41 -16.11 -6.61
CA LEU A 9 41.86 -15.14 -5.65
C LEU A 9 41.38 -13.87 -6.35
N PHE A 10 42.15 -13.36 -7.31
CA PHE A 10 41.78 -12.19 -8.09
C PHE A 10 40.47 -12.40 -8.88
N LEU A 11 40.35 -13.54 -9.57
CA LEU A 11 39.13 -13.89 -10.32
C LEU A 11 37.92 -14.07 -9.41
N LEU A 12 38.09 -14.77 -8.28
CA LEU A 12 37.02 -14.92 -7.28
C LEU A 12 36.58 -13.56 -6.73
N HIS A 13 37.54 -12.69 -6.41
CA HIS A 13 37.24 -11.36 -5.91
C HIS A 13 36.46 -10.51 -6.91
N GLY A 14 36.85 -10.52 -8.19
CA GLY A 14 36.10 -9.89 -9.27
C GLY A 14 34.67 -10.43 -9.39
N ALA A 15 34.48 -11.74 -9.28
CA ALA A 15 33.16 -12.37 -9.33
C ALA A 15 32.25 -11.94 -8.17
N PHE A 16 32.78 -11.88 -6.93
CA PHE A 16 32.02 -11.40 -5.77
C PHE A 16 31.61 -9.93 -5.93
N LEU A 17 32.52 -9.06 -6.38
CA LEU A 17 32.23 -7.65 -6.65
C LEU A 17 31.19 -7.46 -7.76
N LEU A 18 31.29 -8.25 -8.83
CA LEU A 18 30.33 -8.20 -9.92
C LEU A 18 28.91 -8.58 -9.45
N VAL A 19 28.77 -9.69 -8.71
CA VAL A 19 27.49 -10.12 -8.16
C VAL A 19 26.93 -9.06 -7.22
N PHE A 20 27.76 -8.52 -6.32
CA PHE A 20 27.38 -7.45 -5.40
C PHE A 20 26.86 -6.22 -6.16
N GLY A 21 27.63 -5.71 -7.12
CA GLY A 21 27.27 -4.53 -7.90
C GLY A 21 25.96 -4.74 -8.67
N VAL A 22 25.81 -5.86 -9.37
CA VAL A 22 24.60 -6.18 -10.14
C VAL A 22 23.36 -6.26 -9.25
N VAL A 23 23.46 -6.95 -8.11
CA VAL A 23 22.34 -7.11 -7.17
C VAL A 23 21.93 -5.77 -6.57
N LEU A 24 22.89 -4.97 -6.10
CA LEU A 24 22.59 -3.66 -5.51
C LEU A 24 22.04 -2.69 -6.56
N SER A 25 22.64 -2.62 -7.75
CA SER A 25 22.14 -1.75 -8.82
C SER A 25 20.72 -2.14 -9.25
N ALA A 26 20.42 -3.44 -9.32
CA ALA A 26 19.06 -3.89 -9.61
C ALA A 26 18.07 -3.47 -8.51
N ALA A 27 18.46 -3.61 -7.25
CA ALA A 27 17.63 -3.22 -6.10
C ALA A 27 17.39 -1.70 -6.06
N PHE A 28 18.42 -0.88 -6.25
CA PHE A 28 18.30 0.58 -6.33
C PHE A 28 17.48 1.05 -7.54
N ALA A 29 17.50 0.28 -8.64
CA ALA A 29 16.65 0.53 -9.80
C ALA A 29 15.20 0.02 -9.64
N ASP A 30 14.78 -0.34 -8.42
CA ASP A 30 13.43 -0.87 -8.09
C ASP A 30 13.09 -2.18 -8.84
N ILE A 31 14.08 -2.98 -9.22
CA ILE A 31 13.85 -4.28 -9.89
C ILE A 31 13.49 -5.32 -8.84
N ARG A 32 12.29 -5.90 -8.98
CA ARG A 32 11.86 -7.01 -8.14
C ARG A 32 12.64 -8.28 -8.49
N PHE A 33 13.15 -8.98 -7.48
CA PHE A 33 13.81 -10.28 -7.63
C PHE A 33 12.81 -11.42 -7.87
N SER A 34 12.05 -11.34 -8.97
CA SER A 34 11.24 -12.46 -9.47
C SER A 34 12.15 -13.51 -10.12
N LYS A 35 11.66 -14.74 -10.30
CA LYS A 35 12.43 -15.82 -10.94
C LYS A 35 13.00 -15.39 -12.29
N THR A 36 12.19 -14.76 -13.16
CA THR A 36 12.61 -14.29 -14.49
C THR A 36 13.71 -13.23 -14.41
N ASN A 37 13.53 -12.22 -13.55
CA ASN A 37 14.52 -11.16 -13.41
C ASN A 37 15.83 -11.68 -12.82
N LEU A 38 15.74 -12.62 -11.88
CA LEU A 38 16.90 -13.28 -11.31
C LEU A 38 17.69 -14.06 -12.38
N PHE A 39 17.01 -14.79 -13.28
CA PHE A 39 17.68 -15.46 -14.40
C PHE A 39 18.39 -14.48 -15.33
N ILE A 40 17.77 -13.33 -15.64
CA ILE A 40 18.40 -12.29 -16.47
C ILE A 40 19.66 -11.74 -15.79
N LEU A 41 19.58 -11.43 -14.48
CA LEU A 41 20.71 -10.90 -13.71
C LEU A 41 21.83 -11.94 -13.57
N LEU A 42 21.50 -13.20 -13.31
CA LEU A 42 22.47 -14.29 -13.25
C LEU A 42 23.15 -14.52 -14.61
N GLY A 43 22.38 -14.52 -15.69
CA GLY A 43 22.91 -14.59 -17.05
C GLY A 43 23.86 -13.43 -17.37
N PHE A 44 23.52 -12.22 -16.92
CA PHE A 44 24.41 -11.06 -17.04
C PHE A 44 25.70 -11.23 -16.23
N CYS A 45 25.62 -11.69 -14.97
CA CYS A 45 26.80 -11.95 -14.15
C CYS A 45 27.72 -12.98 -14.80
N LEU A 46 27.17 -14.07 -15.36
CA LEU A 46 27.95 -15.08 -16.07
C LEU A 46 28.61 -14.50 -17.33
N PHE A 47 27.85 -13.79 -18.17
CA PHE A 47 28.38 -13.17 -19.39
C PHE A 47 29.48 -12.15 -19.08
N SER A 48 29.24 -11.23 -18.15
CA SER A 48 30.20 -10.20 -17.75
C SER A 48 31.42 -10.81 -17.07
N GLY A 49 31.24 -11.84 -16.22
CA GLY A 49 32.34 -12.54 -15.56
C GLY A 49 33.26 -13.28 -16.54
N LEU A 50 32.67 -13.97 -17.53
CA LEU A 50 33.44 -14.62 -18.60
C LEU A 50 34.19 -13.60 -19.47
N LEU A 51 33.55 -12.47 -19.79
CA LEU A 51 34.16 -11.41 -20.56
C LEU A 51 35.36 -10.79 -19.80
N GLN A 52 35.20 -10.49 -18.53
CA GLN A 52 36.28 -9.97 -17.67
C GLN A 52 37.44 -10.97 -17.55
N THR A 53 37.14 -12.26 -17.34
CA THR A 53 38.16 -13.33 -17.29
C THR A 53 38.90 -13.45 -18.61
N SER A 54 38.20 -13.38 -19.73
CA SER A 54 38.81 -13.45 -21.07
C SER A 54 39.73 -12.26 -21.34
N VAL A 55 39.31 -11.05 -20.97
CA VAL A 55 40.13 -9.84 -21.08
C VAL A 55 41.37 -9.93 -20.19
N HIS A 56 41.24 -10.47 -18.98
CA HIS A 56 42.36 -10.68 -18.08
C HIS A 56 43.42 -11.67 -18.61
N LEU A 57 42.99 -12.70 -19.34
CA LEU A 57 43.90 -13.68 -19.93
C LEU A 57 44.56 -13.19 -21.24
N LEU A 58 43.92 -12.27 -21.96
CA LEU A 58 44.37 -11.82 -23.29
C LEU A 58 45.15 -10.49 -23.29
N TRP A 59 44.96 -9.65 -22.27
CA TRP A 59 45.56 -8.31 -22.20
C TRP A 59 46.40 -8.11 -20.94
N ASN A 60 47.32 -7.14 -21.00
CA ASN A 60 48.14 -6.74 -19.85
C ASN A 60 47.30 -6.13 -18.73
N SER A 61 47.70 -6.38 -17.48
CA SER A 61 46.98 -5.99 -16.25
C SER A 61 46.67 -4.50 -16.13
N GLU A 62 47.47 -3.60 -16.72
CA GLU A 62 47.25 -2.15 -16.69
C GLU A 62 46.05 -1.71 -17.55
N LEU A 63 45.84 -2.36 -18.71
CA LEU A 63 44.74 -2.05 -19.62
C LEU A 63 43.37 -2.47 -19.04
N ILE A 64 43.35 -3.47 -18.16
CA ILE A 64 42.14 -3.97 -17.53
C ILE A 64 41.47 -2.87 -16.71
N TRP A 65 42.22 -2.14 -15.90
CA TRP A 65 41.67 -1.09 -15.03
C TRP A 65 41.11 0.10 -15.82
N THR A 66 41.74 0.45 -16.95
CA THR A 66 41.25 1.50 -17.84
C THR A 66 39.92 1.13 -18.49
N VAL A 67 39.76 -0.12 -18.92
CA VAL A 67 38.59 -0.60 -19.69
C VAL A 67 37.51 -1.20 -18.77
N TYR A 68 37.82 -1.46 -17.49
CA TYR A 68 36.90 -2.08 -16.52
C TYR A 68 35.52 -1.39 -16.42
N PRO A 69 35.42 -0.04 -16.29
CA PRO A 69 34.13 0.67 -16.37
C PRO A 69 33.29 0.37 -17.60
N LEU A 70 33.96 0.18 -18.74
CA LEU A 70 33.32 0.00 -20.04
C LEU A 70 32.84 -1.45 -20.23
N ILE A 71 33.48 -2.41 -19.56
CA ILE A 71 33.15 -3.83 -19.62
C ILE A 71 32.17 -4.24 -18.51
N ALA A 72 32.25 -3.63 -17.33
CA ALA A 72 31.42 -3.98 -16.17
C ALA A 72 30.22 -3.03 -16.02
N HIS A 73 30.46 -1.73 -15.87
CA HIS A 73 29.41 -0.77 -15.51
C HIS A 73 28.52 -0.39 -16.70
N LEU A 74 29.10 -0.12 -17.87
CA LEU A 74 28.32 0.30 -19.05
C LEU A 74 27.31 -0.77 -19.51
N PRO A 75 27.67 -2.08 -19.62
CA PRO A 75 26.70 -3.12 -19.96
C PRO A 75 25.60 -3.27 -18.91
N LEU A 76 25.91 -3.06 -17.63
CA LEU A 76 24.92 -3.07 -16.55
C LEU A 76 23.95 -1.89 -16.68
N VAL A 77 24.44 -0.68 -16.98
CA VAL A 77 23.59 0.48 -17.27
C VAL A 77 22.68 0.20 -18.48
N VAL A 78 23.21 -0.40 -19.54
CA VAL A 78 22.43 -0.79 -20.73
C VAL A 78 21.39 -1.85 -20.39
N LEU A 79 21.72 -2.84 -19.57
CA LEU A 79 20.77 -3.85 -19.08
C LEU A 79 19.59 -3.20 -18.35
N LEU A 80 19.88 -2.31 -17.40
CA LEU A 80 18.85 -1.59 -16.63
C LEU A 80 18.00 -0.68 -17.53
N TRP A 81 18.62 0.00 -18.50
CA TRP A 81 17.95 0.93 -19.41
C TRP A 81 17.10 0.22 -20.47
N ARG A 82 17.66 -0.77 -21.18
CA ARG A 82 17.01 -1.40 -22.35
C ARG A 82 16.17 -2.60 -21.98
N VAL A 83 16.68 -3.49 -21.14
CA VAL A 83 15.99 -4.75 -20.79
C VAL A 83 14.96 -4.50 -19.70
N PHE A 84 15.35 -3.84 -18.61
CA PHE A 84 14.45 -3.50 -17.51
C PHE A 84 13.67 -2.19 -17.71
N ARG A 85 13.87 -1.50 -18.85
CA ARG A 85 13.14 -0.29 -19.27
C ARG A 85 13.15 0.84 -18.22
N ARG A 86 14.23 0.96 -17.45
CA ARG A 86 14.40 2.07 -16.49
C ARG A 86 14.92 3.31 -17.21
N LYS A 87 14.58 4.50 -16.69
CA LYS A 87 15.14 5.75 -17.20
C LYS A 87 16.67 5.69 -17.08
N ILE A 88 17.39 6.18 -18.10
CA ILE A 88 18.86 6.12 -18.13
C ILE A 88 19.50 6.75 -16.88
N VAL A 89 18.91 7.82 -16.36
CA VAL A 89 19.37 8.49 -15.13
C VAL A 89 19.25 7.54 -13.93
N VAL A 90 18.15 6.81 -13.80
CA VAL A 90 17.97 5.82 -12.71
C VAL A 90 18.98 4.68 -12.85
N ALA A 91 19.23 4.21 -14.06
CA ALA A 91 20.25 3.19 -14.32
C ALA A 91 21.66 3.67 -13.91
N LEU A 92 22.06 4.87 -14.33
CA LEU A 92 23.34 5.46 -13.97
C LEU A 92 23.49 5.65 -12.46
N MET A 93 22.50 6.27 -11.80
CA MET A 93 22.57 6.51 -10.35
C MET A 93 22.57 5.21 -9.55
N SER A 94 21.86 4.18 -10.00
CA SER A 94 21.86 2.87 -9.34
C SER A 94 23.23 2.19 -9.44
N VAL A 95 23.93 2.32 -10.57
CA VAL A 95 25.27 1.75 -10.76
C VAL A 95 26.32 2.51 -9.97
N PHE A 96 26.31 3.85 -10.03
CA PHE A 96 27.26 4.67 -9.27
C PHE A 96 27.09 4.52 -7.76
N THR A 97 25.84 4.42 -7.29
CA THR A 97 25.57 4.19 -5.86
C THR A 97 26.01 2.80 -5.43
N ALA A 98 25.78 1.76 -6.24
CA ALA A 98 26.28 0.42 -5.94
C ALA A 98 27.82 0.40 -5.89
N TYR A 99 28.49 1.14 -6.77
CA TYR A 99 29.95 1.31 -6.75
C TYR A 99 30.45 1.98 -5.47
N LEU A 100 29.78 3.06 -5.02
CA LEU A 100 30.08 3.72 -3.76
C LEU A 100 29.95 2.77 -2.56
N CYS A 101 28.96 1.88 -2.57
CA CYS A 101 28.73 0.92 -1.49
C CYS A 101 29.85 -0.12 -1.30
N CYS A 102 30.79 -0.26 -2.25
CA CYS A 102 31.96 -1.14 -2.09
C CYS A 102 32.99 -0.58 -1.09
N GLN A 103 32.98 0.74 -0.83
CA GLN A 103 34.05 1.40 -0.08
C GLN A 103 34.24 0.92 1.38
N PRO A 104 33.18 0.73 2.18
CA PRO A 104 33.35 0.23 3.54
C PRO A 104 34.00 -1.16 3.58
N CYS A 105 33.69 -2.02 2.59
CA CYS A 105 34.30 -3.35 2.46
C CYS A 105 35.79 -3.26 2.10
N MET A 106 36.15 -2.30 1.25
CA MET A 106 37.55 -2.05 0.89
C MET A 106 38.39 -1.61 2.10
N TRP A 107 37.85 -0.70 2.91
CA TRP A 107 38.50 -0.21 4.13
C TRP A 107 38.71 -1.30 5.18
N LEU A 108 37.69 -2.12 5.44
CA LEU A 108 37.81 -3.23 6.39
C LEU A 108 38.82 -4.27 5.92
N GLY A 109 38.89 -4.53 4.61
CA GLY A 109 39.93 -5.35 4.00
C GLY A 109 41.33 -4.76 4.21
N LEU A 110 41.51 -3.47 3.96
CA LEU A 110 42.79 -2.78 4.12
C LEU A 110 43.27 -2.76 5.58
N ILE A 111 42.37 -2.56 6.54
CA ILE A 111 42.68 -2.66 7.97
C ILE A 111 43.13 -4.09 8.32
N ALA A 112 42.40 -5.10 7.85
CA ALA A 112 42.77 -6.50 8.06
C ALA A 112 44.14 -6.84 7.46
N PHE A 113 44.45 -6.30 6.28
CA PHE A 113 45.79 -6.40 5.68
C PHE A 113 46.85 -5.74 6.57
N SER A 114 46.61 -4.52 7.05
CA SER A 114 47.57 -3.79 7.88
C SER A 114 47.89 -4.49 9.22
N LEU A 115 46.95 -5.27 9.76
CA LEU A 115 47.12 -6.00 11.02
C LEU A 115 47.75 -7.38 10.82
N SER A 116 47.40 -8.07 9.73
CA SER A 116 47.81 -9.46 9.49
C SER A 116 48.99 -9.62 8.53
N ASN A 117 49.29 -8.59 7.74
CA ASN A 117 50.23 -8.61 6.60
C ASN A 117 49.97 -9.76 5.60
N SER A 118 48.72 -10.25 5.52
CA SER A 118 48.34 -11.39 4.69
C SER A 118 47.25 -11.01 3.69
N GLU A 119 47.55 -11.16 2.39
CA GLU A 119 46.60 -10.93 1.30
C GLU A 119 45.37 -11.85 1.39
N LEU A 120 45.54 -13.09 1.85
CA LEU A 120 44.44 -14.03 2.05
C LEU A 120 43.44 -13.51 3.08
N VAL A 121 43.94 -12.97 4.20
CA VAL A 121 43.09 -12.41 5.27
C VAL A 121 42.36 -11.18 4.76
N GLN A 122 43.01 -10.33 3.96
CA GLN A 122 42.36 -9.19 3.31
C GLN A 122 41.17 -9.61 2.44
N TYR A 123 41.35 -10.59 1.54
CA TYR A 123 40.28 -11.07 0.66
C TYR A 123 39.13 -11.69 1.45
N LEU A 124 39.43 -12.52 2.45
CA LEU A 124 38.40 -13.16 3.28
C LEU A 124 37.58 -12.13 4.06
N VAL A 125 38.22 -11.17 4.73
CA VAL A 125 37.52 -10.10 5.45
C VAL A 125 36.69 -9.26 4.49
N HIS A 126 37.23 -8.94 3.31
CA HIS A 126 36.48 -8.21 2.29
C HIS A 126 35.22 -8.98 1.86
N TRP A 127 35.30 -10.28 1.55
CA TRP A 127 34.12 -11.04 1.10
C TRP A 127 33.07 -11.20 2.20
N VAL A 128 33.49 -11.43 3.44
CA VAL A 128 32.58 -11.52 4.59
C VAL A 128 31.87 -10.18 4.82
N THR A 129 32.61 -9.07 4.78
CA THR A 129 32.03 -7.74 4.95
C THR A 129 31.14 -7.33 3.79
N LEU A 130 31.50 -7.70 2.55
CA LEU A 130 30.68 -7.51 1.35
C LEU A 130 29.34 -8.23 1.47
N ALA A 131 29.35 -9.50 1.89
CA ALA A 131 28.14 -10.28 2.12
C ALA A 131 27.28 -9.66 3.24
N ALA A 132 27.87 -9.32 4.39
CA ALA A 132 27.15 -8.71 5.50
C ALA A 132 26.54 -7.36 5.14
N LEU A 133 27.32 -6.48 4.49
CA LEU A 133 26.88 -5.15 4.10
C LEU A 133 25.81 -5.21 3.01
N SER A 134 25.91 -6.17 2.06
CA SER A 134 24.89 -6.36 1.04
C SER A 134 23.51 -6.64 1.64
N VAL A 135 23.44 -7.46 2.70
CA VAL A 135 22.18 -7.76 3.40
C VAL A 135 21.61 -6.50 4.06
N VAL A 136 22.46 -5.71 4.73
CA VAL A 136 22.06 -4.45 5.37
C VAL A 136 21.56 -3.44 4.34
N ILE A 137 22.29 -3.25 3.25
CA ILE A 137 21.93 -2.33 2.18
C ILE A 137 20.61 -2.75 1.52
N LEU A 138 20.45 -4.03 1.19
CA LEU A 138 19.24 -4.52 0.53
C LEU A 138 17.99 -4.40 1.40
N ARG A 139 18.12 -4.59 2.72
CA ARG A 139 16.97 -4.50 3.63
C ARG A 139 16.64 -3.07 4.06
N VAL A 140 17.66 -2.27 4.33
CA VAL A 140 17.49 -0.92 4.88
C VAL A 140 17.49 0.09 3.74
N PHE A 141 18.59 0.25 3.01
CA PHE A 141 18.77 1.40 2.12
C PHE A 141 18.12 1.25 0.74
N ALA A 142 18.11 0.04 0.17
CA ALA A 142 17.62 -0.22 -1.18
C ALA A 142 16.15 0.18 -1.41
N PRO A 143 15.17 -0.17 -0.56
CA PRO A 143 13.78 0.25 -0.77
C PRO A 143 13.62 1.78 -0.75
N TYR A 144 14.44 2.50 0.02
CA TYR A 144 14.38 3.97 0.09
C TYR A 144 15.02 4.62 -1.13
N LEU A 145 16.21 4.18 -1.53
CA LEU A 145 16.88 4.67 -2.73
C LEU A 145 16.05 4.40 -4.00
N ALA A 146 15.44 3.22 -4.09
CA ALA A 146 14.51 2.87 -5.17
C ALA A 146 13.32 3.83 -5.24
N GLN A 147 12.72 4.19 -4.10
CA GLN A 147 11.63 5.16 -4.05
C GLN A 147 12.08 6.56 -4.48
N ILE A 148 13.23 7.02 -3.99
CA ILE A 148 13.82 8.34 -4.33
C ILE A 148 14.09 8.42 -5.83
N TYR A 149 14.75 7.41 -6.41
CA TYR A 149 15.08 7.40 -7.83
C TYR A 149 13.85 7.29 -8.73
N ARG A 150 12.75 6.69 -8.24
CA ARG A 150 11.48 6.60 -8.99
C ARG A 150 10.65 7.88 -8.92
N LYS A 151 10.72 8.63 -7.82
CA LYS A 151 9.83 9.75 -7.51
C LYS A 151 9.88 10.83 -8.60
N ASP A 152 11.04 11.45 -8.79
CA ASP A 152 11.23 12.53 -9.74
C ASP A 152 12.71 12.67 -10.14
N LEU A 153 12.95 13.31 -11.29
CA LEU A 153 14.30 13.46 -11.84
C LEU A 153 15.21 14.29 -10.91
N ARG A 154 14.66 15.30 -10.23
CA ARG A 154 15.46 16.20 -9.39
C ARG A 154 15.97 15.47 -8.16
N SER A 155 15.12 14.71 -7.47
CA SER A 155 15.54 13.86 -6.35
C SER A 155 16.58 12.82 -6.78
N ALA A 156 16.40 12.16 -7.94
CA ALA A 156 17.40 11.23 -8.46
C ALA A 156 18.76 11.90 -8.73
N LEU A 157 18.76 13.12 -9.29
CA LEU A 157 19.98 13.86 -9.54
C LEU A 157 20.67 14.31 -8.26
N VAL A 158 19.93 14.87 -7.29
CA VAL A 158 20.49 15.34 -6.00
C VAL A 158 21.18 14.20 -5.26
N PHE A 159 20.53 13.03 -5.15
CA PHE A 159 21.13 11.85 -4.55
C PHE A 159 22.22 11.22 -5.41
N GLY A 160 22.22 11.52 -6.71
CA GLY A 160 23.22 11.07 -7.66
C GLY A 160 24.54 11.84 -7.62
N ILE A 161 24.58 13.05 -7.04
CA ILE A 161 25.78 13.92 -7.05
C ILE A 161 26.97 13.23 -6.37
N ILE A 162 26.79 12.74 -5.14
CA ILE A 162 27.89 12.13 -4.37
C ILE A 162 28.39 10.84 -5.04
N PRO A 163 27.54 9.86 -5.40
CA PRO A 163 27.99 8.66 -6.10
C PRO A 163 28.67 8.95 -7.44
N THR A 164 28.16 9.92 -8.20
CA THR A 164 28.74 10.32 -9.49
C THR A 164 30.11 10.98 -9.29
N ALA A 165 30.22 11.93 -8.36
CA ALA A 165 31.48 12.61 -8.04
C ALA A 165 32.52 11.60 -7.56
N TYR A 166 32.13 10.67 -6.68
CA TYR A 166 32.99 9.58 -6.24
C TYR A 166 33.46 8.72 -7.42
N TYR A 167 32.55 8.28 -8.28
CA TYR A 167 32.87 7.43 -9.43
C TYR A 167 33.92 8.07 -10.35
N PHE A 168 33.74 9.34 -10.71
CA PHE A 168 34.70 10.05 -11.55
C PHE A 168 36.02 10.34 -10.83
N PHE A 169 35.97 10.70 -9.54
CA PHE A 169 37.16 10.92 -8.74
C PHE A 169 38.00 9.64 -8.67
N ASP A 170 37.39 8.54 -8.27
CA ASP A 170 38.06 7.26 -8.09
C ASP A 170 38.65 6.73 -9.40
N TYR A 171 37.88 6.79 -10.49
CA TYR A 171 38.39 6.43 -11.82
C TYR A 171 39.56 7.33 -12.25
N SER A 172 39.47 8.64 -12.00
CA SER A 172 40.55 9.57 -12.35
C SER A 172 41.82 9.30 -11.56
N MET A 173 41.69 9.00 -10.28
CA MET A 173 42.82 8.69 -9.39
C MET A 173 43.43 7.31 -9.65
N ALA A 174 42.61 6.33 -10.06
CA ALA A 174 43.07 4.99 -10.41
C ALA A 174 43.80 4.95 -11.76
N VAL A 175 43.27 5.64 -12.78
CA VAL A 175 43.77 5.51 -14.17
C VAL A 175 44.81 6.57 -14.54
N TYR A 176 44.63 7.84 -14.15
CA TYR A 176 45.47 8.91 -14.69
C TYR A 176 46.70 9.25 -13.85
N THR A 177 46.66 9.05 -12.54
CA THR A 177 47.75 9.49 -11.66
C THR A 177 48.67 8.36 -11.20
N ASN A 178 48.38 7.09 -11.53
CA ASN A 178 49.11 5.91 -11.02
C ASN A 178 49.38 5.97 -9.50
N LEU A 179 48.57 6.75 -8.77
CA LEU A 179 48.79 7.05 -7.35
C LEU A 179 48.61 5.79 -6.49
N TRP A 180 47.84 4.82 -6.99
CA TRP A 180 47.75 3.46 -6.46
C TRP A 180 49.09 2.71 -6.41
N MET A 181 50.02 3.04 -7.31
CA MET A 181 51.33 2.39 -7.46
C MET A 181 52.45 3.11 -6.68
N THR A 182 52.31 4.41 -6.39
CA THR A 182 53.37 5.24 -5.78
C THR A 182 52.99 5.92 -4.46
N GLY A 183 51.69 6.05 -4.15
CA GLY A 183 51.18 6.74 -2.97
C GLY A 183 50.81 5.82 -1.81
N ASN A 184 50.66 6.38 -0.60
CA ASN A 184 50.11 5.66 0.54
C ASN A 184 48.61 5.36 0.30
N ARG A 185 48.28 4.09 0.06
CA ARG A 185 46.92 3.60 -0.22
C ARG A 185 45.88 4.10 0.79
N VAL A 186 46.25 4.23 2.06
CA VAL A 186 45.35 4.71 3.14
C VAL A 186 44.87 6.14 2.88
N VAL A 187 45.75 7.02 2.38
CA VAL A 187 45.43 8.44 2.15
C VAL A 187 44.48 8.59 0.96
N LEU A 188 44.67 7.78 -0.08
CA LEU A 188 43.85 7.80 -1.29
C LEU A 188 42.43 7.31 -1.02
N GLU A 189 42.29 6.28 -0.20
CA GLU A 189 41.00 5.68 0.12
C GLU A 189 40.20 6.49 1.16
N PHE A 190 40.83 7.47 1.84
CA PHE A 190 40.19 8.22 2.92
C PHE A 190 39.08 9.14 2.42
N LEU A 191 39.31 9.81 1.30
CA LEU A 191 38.31 10.71 0.70
C LEU A 191 37.08 9.92 0.17
N PRO A 192 37.24 8.83 -0.62
CA PRO A 192 36.16 7.90 -0.95
C PRO A 192 35.33 7.43 0.25
N PHE A 193 35.99 7.04 1.34
CA PHE A 193 35.31 6.59 2.54
C PHE A 193 34.50 7.69 3.19
N LEU A 194 35.05 8.89 3.30
CA LEU A 194 34.32 10.04 3.82
C LEU A 194 33.08 10.33 2.97
N LEU A 195 33.20 10.32 1.64
CA LEU A 195 32.06 10.49 0.72
C LEU A 195 31.00 9.40 0.91
N CYS A 196 31.42 8.14 1.10
CA CYS A 196 30.52 7.02 1.35
C CYS A 196 29.77 7.16 2.69
N VAL A 197 30.47 7.55 3.76
CA VAL A 197 29.86 7.78 5.07
C VAL A 197 28.89 8.95 5.01
N THR A 198 29.28 10.07 4.40
CA THR A 198 28.40 11.23 4.19
C THR A 198 27.17 10.86 3.39
N PHE A 199 27.31 10.04 2.34
CA PHE A 199 26.17 9.56 1.55
C PHE A 199 25.19 8.73 2.38
N PHE A 200 25.66 7.76 3.16
CA PHE A 200 24.79 6.95 4.02
C PHE A 200 24.12 7.78 5.12
N LEU A 201 24.85 8.72 5.75
CA LEU A 201 24.27 9.66 6.71
C LEU A 201 23.18 10.52 6.07
N PHE A 202 23.45 11.05 4.87
CA PHE A 202 22.46 11.82 4.11
C PHE A 202 21.22 10.98 3.79
N CYS A 203 21.39 9.72 3.39
CA CYS A 203 20.27 8.79 3.16
C CYS A 203 19.45 8.56 4.43
N LEU A 204 20.08 8.37 5.60
CA LEU A 204 19.38 8.16 6.87
C LEU A 204 18.60 9.40 7.32
N VAL A 205 19.22 10.59 7.23
CA VAL A 205 18.56 11.85 7.60
C VAL A 205 17.38 12.12 6.69
N TYR A 206 17.56 11.98 5.37
CA TYR A 206 16.48 12.18 4.42
C TYR A 206 15.35 11.15 4.60
N TYR A 207 15.69 9.89 4.87
CA TYR A 207 14.71 8.86 5.15
C TYR A 207 13.83 9.23 6.36
N LYS A 208 14.44 9.66 7.46
CA LYS A 208 13.72 10.11 8.65
C LYS A 208 12.82 11.32 8.37
N GLU A 209 13.31 12.29 7.60
CA GLU A 209 12.51 13.46 7.20
C GLU A 209 11.32 13.05 6.30
N TYR A 210 11.53 12.10 5.40
CA TYR A 210 10.49 11.58 4.52
C TYR A 210 9.39 10.83 5.31
N GLU A 211 9.77 9.99 6.26
CA GLU A 211 8.83 9.27 7.12
C GLU A 211 7.98 10.25 7.95
N GLN A 212 8.61 11.26 8.54
CA GLN A 212 7.92 12.33 9.28
C GLN A 212 6.92 13.08 8.41
N LYS A 213 7.28 13.42 7.16
CA LYS A 213 6.36 14.07 6.21
C LYS A 213 5.21 13.16 5.81
N ALA A 214 5.47 11.88 5.55
CA ALA A 214 4.44 10.92 5.19
C ALA A 214 3.42 10.71 6.34
N ASP A 215 3.91 10.63 7.58
CA ASP A 215 3.05 10.51 8.75
C ASP A 215 2.26 11.79 9.05
N ALA A 216 2.86 12.96 8.84
CA ALA A 216 2.15 14.24 8.94
C ALA A 216 0.99 14.32 7.92
N GLN A 217 1.24 13.94 6.67
CA GLN A 217 0.20 13.90 5.62
C GLN A 217 -0.92 12.91 5.93
N ARG A 218 -0.59 11.71 6.45
CA ARG A 218 -1.59 10.73 6.88
C ARG A 218 -2.46 11.26 8.03
N LYS A 219 -1.85 11.93 9.01
CA LYS A 219 -2.57 12.54 10.13
C LYS A 219 -3.49 13.66 9.65
N GLU A 220 -3.02 14.51 8.75
CA GLU A 220 -3.83 15.58 8.14
C GLU A 220 -5.05 15.00 7.40
N GLN A 221 -4.86 13.97 6.59
CA GLN A 221 -5.95 13.26 5.90
C GLN A 221 -6.96 12.68 6.90
N MET A 222 -6.48 12.04 7.97
CA MET A 222 -7.34 11.47 9.01
C MET A 222 -8.17 12.56 9.72
N ILE A 223 -7.55 13.68 10.09
CA ILE A 223 -8.24 14.83 10.70
C ILE A 223 -9.30 15.37 9.73
N SER A 224 -8.98 15.52 8.44
CA SER A 224 -9.93 16.03 7.45
C SER A 224 -11.17 15.14 7.31
N ILE A 225 -11.00 13.82 7.32
CA ILE A 225 -12.11 12.85 7.28
C ILE A 225 -12.93 12.94 8.57
N SER A 226 -12.28 13.04 9.73
CA SER A 226 -12.96 13.17 11.02
C SER A 226 -13.82 14.43 11.10
N VAL A 227 -13.32 15.57 10.59
CA VAL A 227 -14.07 16.83 10.54
C VAL A 227 -15.28 16.70 9.63
N GLN A 228 -15.14 16.05 8.47
CA GLN A 228 -16.26 15.81 7.56
C GLN A 228 -17.33 14.90 8.17
N GLN A 229 -16.93 13.88 8.92
CA GLN A 229 -17.87 13.00 9.63
C GLN A 229 -18.64 13.77 10.71
N GLN A 230 -17.94 14.53 11.54
CA GLN A 230 -18.57 15.36 12.58
C GLN A 230 -19.55 16.38 11.98
N ALA A 231 -19.20 17.01 10.85
CA ALA A 231 -20.10 17.93 10.16
C ALA A 231 -21.41 17.25 9.72
N LYS A 232 -21.35 16.01 9.23
CA LYS A 232 -22.54 15.24 8.85
C LYS A 232 -23.40 14.86 10.05
N GLU A 233 -22.78 14.45 11.16
CA GLU A 233 -23.50 14.13 12.40
C GLU A 233 -24.27 15.36 12.92
N VAL A 234 -23.63 16.53 12.92
CA VAL A 234 -24.28 17.80 13.28
C VAL A 234 -25.45 18.12 12.35
N GLU A 235 -25.33 17.85 11.05
CA GLU A 235 -26.42 18.05 10.09
C GLU A 235 -27.63 17.14 10.38
N ILE A 236 -27.38 15.86 10.68
CA ILE A 236 -28.43 14.90 11.06
C ILE A 236 -29.13 15.35 12.35
N ILE A 237 -28.37 15.75 13.37
CA ILE A 237 -28.91 16.27 14.63
C ILE A 237 -29.78 17.50 14.36
N LYS A 238 -29.30 18.43 13.53
CA LYS A 238 -30.05 19.65 13.18
C LYS A 238 -31.37 19.34 12.46
N ARG A 239 -31.37 18.36 11.55
CA ARG A 239 -32.58 17.90 10.85
C ARG A 239 -33.57 17.28 11.84
N SER A 240 -33.08 16.38 12.70
CA SER A 240 -33.87 15.76 13.77
C SER A 240 -34.48 16.80 14.72
N GLU A 241 -33.70 17.82 15.13
CA GLU A 241 -34.22 18.92 15.95
C GLU A 241 -35.35 19.67 15.24
N GLN A 242 -35.23 19.91 13.93
CA GLN A 242 -36.25 20.61 13.15
C GLN A 242 -37.53 19.79 13.06
N GLU A 243 -37.43 18.48 12.81
CA GLU A 243 -38.57 17.55 12.82
C GLU A 243 -39.26 17.52 14.19
N LEU A 244 -38.50 17.45 15.28
CA LEU A 244 -39.05 17.52 16.64
C LEU A 244 -39.70 18.88 16.97
N ARG A 245 -39.21 19.99 16.40
CA ARG A 245 -39.86 21.31 16.55
C ARG A 245 -41.21 21.33 15.84
N LEU A 246 -41.28 20.81 14.61
CA LEU A 246 -42.53 20.70 13.85
C LEU A 246 -43.54 19.80 14.58
N MET A 247 -43.11 18.62 15.03
CA MET A 247 -43.95 17.71 15.80
C MET A 247 -44.51 18.36 17.07
N ARG A 248 -43.66 19.08 17.84
CA ARG A 248 -44.11 19.82 19.04
C ARG A 248 -45.11 20.93 18.71
N HIS A 249 -44.91 21.63 17.59
CA HIS A 249 -45.82 22.67 17.14
C HIS A 249 -47.20 22.07 16.78
N ASP A 250 -47.22 20.99 16.01
CA ASP A 250 -48.45 20.33 15.59
C ASP A 250 -49.21 19.72 16.78
N MET A 251 -48.48 19.11 17.72
CA MET A 251 -49.06 18.64 18.99
C MET A 251 -49.68 19.78 19.78
N ARG A 252 -49.00 20.93 19.89
CA ARG A 252 -49.53 22.10 20.60
C ARG A 252 -50.81 22.59 19.93
N MET A 253 -50.80 22.72 18.60
CA MET A 253 -51.97 23.16 17.85
C MET A 253 -53.15 22.22 18.07
N LEU A 254 -52.93 20.90 17.95
CA LEU A 254 -53.95 19.88 18.20
C LEU A 254 -54.54 20.01 19.61
N LEU A 255 -53.68 20.10 20.64
CA LEU A 255 -54.13 20.22 22.03
C LEU A 255 -54.90 21.52 22.28
N SER A 256 -54.47 22.63 21.69
CA SER A 256 -55.20 23.91 21.77
C SER A 256 -56.57 23.85 21.11
N THR A 257 -56.70 23.21 19.95
CA THR A 257 -58.01 23.04 19.28
C THR A 257 -58.95 22.14 20.08
N ILE A 258 -58.42 21.06 20.68
CA ILE A 258 -59.21 20.20 21.57
C ILE A 258 -59.68 20.99 22.79
N ALA A 259 -58.81 21.80 23.41
CA ALA A 259 -59.16 22.62 24.57
C ALA A 259 -60.30 23.61 24.24
N LEU A 260 -60.21 24.33 23.12
CA LEU A 260 -61.27 25.23 22.65
C LEU A 260 -62.59 24.50 22.39
N SER A 261 -62.55 23.33 21.74
CA SER A 261 -63.76 22.54 21.47
C SER A 261 -64.46 22.09 22.77
N VAL A 262 -63.67 21.81 23.82
CA VAL A 262 -64.20 21.47 25.15
C VAL A 262 -64.79 22.70 25.84
N GLU A 263 -64.15 23.87 25.75
CA GLU A 263 -64.67 25.14 26.29
C GLU A 263 -65.98 25.57 25.63
N GLU A 264 -66.13 25.33 24.32
CA GLU A 264 -67.35 25.61 23.55
C GLU A 264 -68.45 24.55 23.73
N ASN A 265 -68.19 23.51 24.55
CA ASN A 265 -69.08 22.38 24.80
C ASN A 265 -69.41 21.55 23.53
N ASP A 266 -68.57 21.64 22.48
CA ASP A 266 -68.65 20.87 21.24
C ASP A 266 -67.93 19.52 21.41
N ARG A 267 -68.65 18.59 22.04
CA ARG A 267 -68.17 17.24 22.31
C ARG A 267 -67.91 16.43 21.03
N GLU A 268 -68.65 16.67 19.96
CA GLU A 268 -68.57 15.88 18.73
C GLU A 268 -67.27 16.18 17.98
N THR A 269 -66.91 17.46 17.84
CA THR A 269 -65.65 17.88 17.22
C THR A 269 -64.43 17.45 18.02
N ALA A 270 -64.48 17.55 19.35
CA ALA A 270 -63.38 17.11 20.23
C ALA A 270 -63.10 15.59 20.11
N LEU A 271 -64.16 14.76 20.16
CA LEU A 271 -64.02 13.31 20.01
C LEU A 271 -63.53 12.92 18.61
N LYS A 272 -63.96 13.62 17.57
CA LYS A 272 -63.51 13.39 16.20
C LYS A 272 -62.02 13.68 16.02
N LEU A 273 -61.50 14.76 16.62
CA LEU A 273 -60.07 15.10 16.59
C LEU A 273 -59.21 14.07 17.33
N ILE A 274 -59.69 13.59 18.48
CA ILE A 274 -58.99 12.56 19.27
C ILE A 274 -58.95 11.23 18.51
N HIS A 275 -60.09 10.74 18.00
CA HIS A 275 -60.12 9.49 17.23
C HIS A 275 -59.27 9.58 15.97
N ASN A 276 -59.31 10.70 15.23
CA ASN A 276 -58.44 10.90 14.07
C ASN A 276 -56.95 10.89 14.44
N ASN A 277 -56.56 11.41 15.61
CA ASN A 277 -55.17 11.35 16.07
C ASN A 277 -54.78 9.92 16.47
N ILE A 278 -55.64 9.22 17.20
CA ILE A 278 -55.47 7.81 17.56
C ILE A 278 -55.34 6.94 16.31
N ASP A 279 -56.18 7.14 15.30
CA ASP A 279 -56.13 6.41 14.04
C ASP A 279 -54.85 6.70 13.27
N LYS A 280 -54.38 7.97 13.25
CA LYS A 280 -53.07 8.30 12.67
C LYS A 280 -51.91 7.65 13.42
N VAL A 281 -51.94 7.64 14.74
CA VAL A 281 -50.92 6.98 15.58
C VAL A 281 -50.95 5.47 15.38
N ASN A 282 -52.14 4.87 15.31
CA ASN A 282 -52.34 3.44 15.09
C ASN A 282 -52.02 3.00 13.66
N ALA A 283 -52.29 3.82 12.65
CA ALA A 283 -51.83 3.59 11.27
C ALA A 283 -50.30 3.63 11.17
N THR A 284 -49.64 4.33 12.10
CA THR A 284 -48.18 4.35 12.26
C THR A 284 -47.68 3.22 13.18
N ALA A 285 -48.58 2.47 13.83
CA ALA A 285 -48.19 1.34 14.68
C ALA A 285 -47.75 0.17 13.78
N LEU A 286 -46.45 -0.14 13.85
CA LEU A 286 -45.81 -1.31 13.24
C LEU A 286 -46.74 -2.54 13.27
N ARG A 287 -47.10 -3.06 12.08
CA ARG A 287 -47.59 -4.44 11.95
C ARG A 287 -46.58 -5.34 12.67
N ARG A 288 -47.02 -6.16 13.64
CA ARG A 288 -46.14 -7.07 14.39
C ARG A 288 -45.92 -8.35 13.58
N PHE A 289 -44.73 -8.49 13.00
CA PHE A 289 -44.32 -9.68 12.23
C PHE A 289 -43.59 -10.72 13.10
N CYS A 290 -42.91 -10.28 14.17
CA CYS A 290 -42.12 -11.11 15.08
C CYS A 290 -42.03 -10.48 16.48
N THR A 291 -41.27 -11.12 17.37
CA THR A 291 -41.01 -10.64 18.74
C THR A 291 -39.99 -9.50 18.82
N SER A 292 -39.10 -9.32 17.83
CA SER A 292 -38.09 -8.25 17.81
C SER A 292 -38.66 -6.91 17.29
N PRO A 293 -38.58 -5.80 18.07
CA PRO A 293 -39.06 -4.49 17.64
C PRO A 293 -38.35 -3.93 16.40
N MET A 294 -37.03 -4.11 16.29
CA MET A 294 -36.23 -3.59 15.19
C MET A 294 -36.54 -4.31 13.87
N VAL A 295 -36.68 -5.63 13.91
CA VAL A 295 -37.07 -6.42 12.73
C VAL A 295 -38.49 -6.08 12.29
N ASN A 296 -39.41 -5.87 13.24
CA ASN A 296 -40.76 -5.39 12.92
C ASN A 296 -40.77 -4.03 12.24
N TYR A 297 -39.86 -3.11 12.61
CA TYR A 297 -39.74 -1.81 11.96
C TYR A 297 -39.36 -1.96 10.49
N VAL A 298 -38.31 -2.74 10.21
CA VAL A 298 -37.85 -3.02 8.85
C VAL A 298 -38.94 -3.69 8.02
N LEU A 299 -39.55 -4.76 8.54
CA LEU A 299 -40.61 -5.48 7.82
C LEU A 299 -41.85 -4.62 7.60
N GLY A 300 -42.18 -3.74 8.55
CA GLY A 300 -43.29 -2.78 8.41
C GLY A 300 -43.06 -1.76 7.31
N ASP A 301 -41.86 -1.16 7.25
CA ASP A 301 -41.49 -0.22 6.19
C ASP A 301 -41.54 -0.89 4.81
N TYR A 302 -40.95 -2.08 4.66
CA TYR A 302 -40.98 -2.78 3.37
C TYR A 302 -42.36 -3.28 2.98
N ALA A 303 -43.18 -3.75 3.92
CA ALA A 303 -44.56 -4.13 3.62
C ALA A 303 -45.36 -2.96 3.06
N ALA A 304 -45.19 -1.75 3.64
CA ALA A 304 -45.82 -0.53 3.11
C ALA A 304 -45.30 -0.17 1.72
N ARG A 305 -43.99 -0.28 1.47
CA ARG A 305 -43.40 -0.02 0.14
C ARG A 305 -43.87 -1.02 -0.91
N PHE A 306 -43.97 -2.31 -0.58
CA PHE A 306 -44.51 -3.33 -1.48
C PHE A 306 -45.97 -3.06 -1.83
N GLU A 307 -46.78 -2.66 -0.83
CA GLU A 307 -48.19 -2.29 -1.01
C GLU A 307 -48.35 -1.07 -1.95
N GLN A 308 -47.48 -0.06 -1.81
CA GLN A 308 -47.46 1.12 -2.70
C GLN A 308 -47.08 0.78 -4.15
N GLU A 309 -46.21 -0.20 -4.38
CA GLU A 309 -45.71 -0.61 -5.71
C GLU A 309 -46.55 -1.73 -6.35
N GLY A 310 -47.62 -2.17 -5.67
CA GLY A 310 -48.53 -3.23 -6.11
C GLY A 310 -47.88 -4.62 -6.13
N VAL A 311 -46.92 -4.87 -5.24
CA VAL A 311 -46.20 -6.15 -5.12
C VAL A 311 -46.89 -7.03 -4.07
N ALA A 312 -47.21 -8.27 -4.42
CA ALA A 312 -47.70 -9.25 -3.45
C ALA A 312 -46.55 -9.71 -2.53
N PHE A 313 -46.71 -9.51 -1.22
CA PHE A 313 -45.70 -9.85 -0.21
C PHE A 313 -46.19 -10.96 0.71
N ASP A 314 -45.66 -12.17 0.52
CA ASP A 314 -45.90 -13.32 1.39
C ASP A 314 -44.74 -13.46 2.38
N TYR A 315 -45.04 -13.72 3.65
CA TYR A 315 -44.01 -13.85 4.68
C TYR A 315 -44.29 -15.02 5.63
N ALA A 316 -43.21 -15.69 6.04
CA ALA A 316 -43.21 -16.70 7.10
C ALA A 316 -42.06 -16.38 8.06
N VAL A 317 -42.38 -15.79 9.21
CA VAL A 317 -41.39 -15.31 10.19
C VAL A 317 -41.61 -16.05 11.52
N GLU A 318 -40.71 -16.97 11.85
CA GLU A 318 -40.75 -17.81 13.04
C GLU A 318 -39.34 -17.94 13.64
N PHE A 319 -39.02 -17.14 14.66
CA PHE A 319 -37.79 -17.28 15.45
C PHE A 319 -38.01 -16.79 16.90
N GLU A 320 -37.39 -17.46 17.86
CA GLU A 320 -37.54 -17.15 19.30
C GLU A 320 -36.47 -16.16 19.84
N GLY A 321 -35.53 -15.73 18.98
CA GLY A 321 -34.52 -14.72 19.30
C GLY A 321 -33.39 -14.69 18.28
N LEU A 322 -32.75 -13.52 18.11
CA LEU A 322 -31.56 -13.38 17.27
C LEU A 322 -30.30 -13.68 18.07
N GLN A 323 -29.43 -14.56 17.54
CA GLN A 323 -28.09 -14.81 18.09
C GLN A 323 -27.01 -13.87 17.50
N ILE A 324 -27.43 -12.92 16.68
CA ILE A 324 -26.59 -11.93 15.97
C ILE A 324 -27.05 -10.54 16.42
N ASP A 325 -26.14 -9.56 16.39
CA ASP A 325 -26.49 -8.15 16.62
C ASP A 325 -27.70 -7.72 15.76
N GLU A 326 -28.71 -7.16 16.42
CA GLU A 326 -29.97 -6.80 15.76
C GLU A 326 -29.78 -5.72 14.69
N THR A 327 -28.83 -4.79 14.88
CA THR A 327 -28.54 -3.71 13.92
C THR A 327 -27.91 -4.27 12.65
N MET A 328 -26.91 -5.14 12.81
CA MET A 328 -26.27 -5.84 11.70
C MET A 328 -27.28 -6.70 10.93
N PHE A 329 -28.14 -7.44 11.63
CA PHE A 329 -29.17 -8.24 10.99
C PHE A 329 -30.18 -7.39 10.22
N CYS A 330 -30.64 -6.26 10.80
CA CYS A 330 -31.55 -5.34 10.13
C CYS A 330 -30.93 -4.74 8.86
N SER A 331 -29.62 -4.47 8.84
CA SER A 331 -28.89 -4.03 7.65
C SER A 331 -28.90 -5.10 6.54
N ILE A 332 -28.64 -6.37 6.90
CA ILE A 332 -28.69 -7.50 5.95
C ILE A 332 -30.11 -7.68 5.40
N LEU A 333 -31.10 -7.68 6.28
CA LEU A 333 -32.51 -7.83 5.90
C LEU A 333 -32.97 -6.68 4.98
N SER A 334 -32.61 -5.44 5.31
CA SER A 334 -32.98 -4.26 4.52
C SER A 334 -32.37 -4.35 3.12
N ASN A 335 -31.07 -4.68 3.01
CA ASN A 335 -30.42 -4.85 1.71
C ASN A 335 -31.07 -5.96 0.87
N ALA A 336 -31.46 -7.08 1.49
CA ALA A 336 -32.12 -8.18 0.79
C ALA A 336 -33.50 -7.78 0.26
N LEU A 337 -34.30 -7.06 1.07
CA LEU A 337 -35.64 -6.59 0.68
C LEU A 337 -35.59 -5.46 -0.35
N ASP A 338 -34.63 -4.53 -0.25
CA ASP A 338 -34.41 -3.48 -1.26
C ASP A 338 -34.05 -4.10 -2.61
N ASN A 339 -33.17 -5.11 -2.62
CA ASN A 339 -32.82 -5.84 -3.84
C ASN A 339 -34.05 -6.52 -4.46
N ALA A 340 -34.88 -7.17 -3.64
CA ALA A 340 -36.12 -7.80 -4.10
C ALA A 340 -37.11 -6.79 -4.67
N LEU A 341 -37.31 -5.65 -3.98
CA LEU A 341 -38.20 -4.57 -4.41
C LEU A 341 -37.74 -3.96 -5.74
N ASN A 342 -36.45 -3.68 -5.89
CA ASN A 342 -35.90 -3.14 -7.13
C ASN A 342 -36.11 -4.11 -8.30
N ALA A 343 -35.92 -5.41 -8.09
CA ALA A 343 -36.18 -6.42 -9.12
C ALA A 343 -37.65 -6.49 -9.56
N GLN A 344 -38.61 -6.14 -8.68
CA GLN A 344 -40.03 -6.15 -9.03
C GLN A 344 -40.46 -4.96 -9.90
N ARG A 345 -39.70 -3.85 -9.90
CA ARG A 345 -40.04 -2.65 -10.69
C ARG A 345 -40.04 -2.88 -12.19
N GLU A 346 -39.25 -3.86 -12.67
CA GLU A 346 -39.12 -4.18 -14.09
C GLU A 346 -40.15 -5.20 -14.61
N LEU A 347 -41.00 -5.73 -13.72
CA LEU A 347 -41.99 -6.77 -14.02
C LEU A 347 -43.41 -6.19 -14.17
N LEU A 348 -44.24 -6.89 -14.93
CA LEU A 348 -45.67 -6.57 -15.07
C LEU A 348 -46.39 -6.78 -13.72
N PRO A 349 -47.45 -6.00 -13.42
CA PRO A 349 -48.12 -6.03 -12.12
C PRO A 349 -48.56 -7.43 -11.65
N GLU A 350 -49.03 -8.27 -12.58
CA GLU A 350 -49.53 -9.63 -12.29
C GLU A 350 -48.42 -10.63 -11.91
N GLN A 351 -47.15 -10.28 -12.16
CA GLN A 351 -45.98 -11.12 -11.89
C GLN A 351 -45.19 -10.66 -10.66
N LYS A 352 -45.59 -9.53 -10.04
CA LYS A 352 -44.87 -8.95 -8.92
C LYS A 352 -45.15 -9.70 -7.62
N LYS A 353 -44.22 -10.56 -7.22
CA LYS A 353 -44.32 -11.36 -5.99
C LYS A 353 -42.97 -11.47 -5.28
N VAL A 354 -42.98 -11.22 -3.97
CA VAL A 354 -41.85 -11.43 -3.07
C VAL A 354 -42.27 -12.33 -1.92
N GLU A 355 -41.48 -13.36 -1.64
CA GLU A 355 -41.66 -14.28 -0.53
C GLU A 355 -40.49 -14.17 0.44
N LEU A 356 -40.77 -13.89 1.71
CA LEU A 356 -39.78 -13.85 2.79
C LEU A 356 -39.97 -15.05 3.72
N MET A 357 -38.88 -15.78 3.98
CA MET A 357 -38.84 -16.83 4.98
C MET A 357 -37.72 -16.58 5.98
N LEU A 358 -38.10 -16.48 7.24
CA LEU A 358 -37.22 -16.33 8.39
C LEU A 358 -37.54 -17.43 9.40
N LYS A 359 -36.68 -18.45 9.47
CA LYS A 359 -36.90 -19.61 10.35
C LYS A 359 -35.63 -20.04 11.06
N ASN A 360 -35.75 -20.56 12.27
CA ASN A 360 -34.63 -21.20 12.96
C ASN A 360 -34.59 -22.71 12.62
N LEU A 361 -33.51 -23.16 11.98
CA LEU A 361 -33.30 -24.56 11.58
C LEU A 361 -32.00 -25.07 12.19
N GLY A 362 -32.09 -26.03 13.11
CA GLY A 362 -30.91 -26.66 13.72
C GLY A 362 -29.98 -25.70 14.46
N GLY A 363 -30.53 -24.65 15.09
CA GLY A 363 -29.77 -23.62 15.80
C GLY A 363 -29.16 -22.54 14.91
N LYS A 364 -29.50 -22.50 13.61
CA LYS A 364 -29.09 -21.45 12.67
C LYS A 364 -30.31 -20.71 12.14
N LEU A 365 -30.21 -19.38 12.08
CA LEU A 365 -31.24 -18.55 11.46
C LEU A 365 -31.12 -18.63 9.92
N LEU A 366 -32.17 -19.11 9.27
CA LEU A 366 -32.33 -19.08 7.84
C LEU A 366 -33.06 -17.78 7.44
N LEU A 367 -32.41 -16.96 6.61
CA LEU A 367 -33.01 -15.85 5.89
C LEU A 367 -33.08 -16.23 4.40
N SER A 368 -34.30 -16.32 3.85
CA SER A 368 -34.53 -16.55 2.43
C SER A 368 -35.50 -15.50 1.91
N VAL A 369 -35.06 -14.76 0.89
CA VAL A 369 -35.90 -13.84 0.11
C VAL A 369 -35.99 -14.40 -1.30
N ARG A 370 -37.20 -14.68 -1.78
CA ARG A 370 -37.45 -15.14 -3.14
C ARG A 370 -38.28 -14.10 -3.87
N ASN A 371 -37.90 -13.80 -5.10
CA ASN A 371 -38.61 -12.86 -5.93
C ASN A 371 -38.47 -13.26 -7.39
N GLN A 372 -39.45 -12.93 -8.22
CA GLN A 372 -39.32 -13.11 -9.66
C GLN A 372 -38.33 -12.06 -10.22
N VAL A 373 -37.61 -12.42 -11.27
CA VAL A 373 -36.66 -11.54 -11.97
C VAL A 373 -36.87 -11.66 -13.47
N LYS A 374 -36.70 -10.54 -14.19
CA LYS A 374 -36.78 -10.52 -15.66
C LYS A 374 -35.55 -11.15 -16.32
N GLN A 375 -34.38 -10.95 -15.71
CA GLN A 375 -33.11 -11.59 -16.05
C GLN A 375 -32.38 -11.97 -14.76
N VAL A 376 -31.81 -13.17 -14.72
CA VAL A 376 -30.99 -13.61 -13.58
C VAL A 376 -29.68 -12.83 -13.63
N PRO A 377 -29.32 -12.07 -12.58
CA PRO A 377 -28.02 -11.41 -12.52
C PRO A 377 -26.90 -12.47 -12.49
N LEU A 378 -25.92 -12.31 -13.40
CA LEU A 378 -24.76 -13.21 -13.59
C LEU A 378 -23.78 -13.19 -12.40
#